data_AF-A0A931QS10-F1
#
_entry.id   AF-A0A931QS10-F1
#
_cell.length_a   1.000
_cell.length_b   1.000
_cell.length_c   1.000
_cell.angle_alpha   90.00
_cell.angle_beta   90.00
_cell.angle_gamma   90.00
#
_symmetry.space_group_name_H-M   'P 1'
#
loop_
_entity.id
_entity.type
_entity.pdbx_description
1 polymer ?
#
loop_
_entity_poly.entity_id
_entity_poly.type
_entity_poly.pdbx_seq_one_letter_code
_entity_poly.pdbx_strand_id
1 'polypeptide(L)'
;MIAKGKELFDANCKSCHGDNGMGDGPAGLALNPKPRNFHAVDGWTNGRTIDAMYKTLQEGIIARGMAAYEYLPPADRFDIIHYIRTFAEFPPITEDELTSMNTSYNLTAGVVTASTMPVVKSENIILAESLNAVSKIQIAKQKLLQMSDDGGAKLLTKNSYSLEKVLWSFSSQSGISFDKYLAALSSSSLSMGYKPSVLQLSSSELKLIYDVLNSL
;
A
#
# COMPACT_ATOMS: atom_id res chain seq x y z
N MET A 1 21.77 13.38 -6.67
CA MET A 1 22.72 13.91 -5.67
C MET A 1 22.07 14.96 -4.79
N ILE A 2 22.29 16.27 -4.90
CA ILE A 2 21.86 17.20 -3.84
C ILE A 2 20.33 17.35 -3.72
N ALA A 3 19.60 17.53 -4.82
CA ALA A 3 18.15 17.74 -4.77
C ALA A 3 17.40 16.53 -4.20
N LYS A 4 17.73 15.32 -4.68
CA LYS A 4 17.19 14.06 -4.14
C LYS A 4 17.65 13.81 -2.70
N GLY A 5 18.90 14.15 -2.39
CA GLY A 5 19.43 14.08 -1.03
C GLY A 5 18.66 14.98 -0.06
N LYS A 6 18.26 16.17 -0.49
CA LYS A 6 17.41 17.07 0.27
C LYS A 6 16.04 16.45 0.54
N GLU A 7 15.38 15.92 -0.48
CA GLU A 7 14.08 15.26 -0.32
C GLU A 7 14.14 14.11 0.69
N LEU A 8 15.16 13.25 0.55
CA LEU A 8 15.39 12.15 1.47
C LEU A 8 15.73 12.63 2.89
N PHE A 9 16.52 13.70 3.02
CA PHE A 9 16.83 14.31 4.31
C PHE A 9 15.58 14.89 4.99
N ASP A 10 14.74 15.60 4.24
CA ASP A 10 13.49 16.17 4.75
C ASP A 10 12.55 15.06 5.26
N ALA A 11 12.50 13.93 4.55
CA ALA A 11 11.67 12.79 4.92
C ALA A 11 12.21 11.97 6.11
N ASN A 12 13.54 11.83 6.24
CA ASN A 12 14.13 10.84 7.15
C ASN A 12 14.97 11.43 8.30
N CYS A 13 15.50 12.65 8.15
CA CYS A 13 16.54 13.20 9.02
C CYS A 13 16.13 14.50 9.72
N LYS A 14 15.37 15.36 9.02
CA LYS A 14 14.98 16.72 9.46
C LYS A 14 14.28 16.74 10.83
N SER A 15 13.43 15.76 11.13
CA SER A 15 12.69 15.70 12.40
C SER A 15 13.61 15.67 13.63
N CYS A 16 14.79 15.06 13.52
CA CYS A 16 15.79 14.98 14.59
C CYS A 16 16.91 16.01 14.41
N HIS A 17 17.42 16.19 13.19
CA HIS A 17 18.58 17.04 12.92
C HIS A 17 18.23 18.50 12.62
N GLY A 18 16.96 18.84 12.46
CA GLY A 18 16.48 20.18 12.15
C GLY A 18 16.61 20.57 10.69
N ASP A 19 15.88 21.62 10.29
CA ASP A 19 15.78 22.10 8.91
C ASP A 19 17.14 22.53 8.34
N ASN A 20 17.98 23.10 9.21
CA ASN A 20 19.31 23.59 8.86
C ASN A 20 20.44 22.68 9.37
N GLY A 21 20.11 21.44 9.81
CA GLY A 21 21.12 20.49 10.26
C GLY A 21 21.80 20.85 11.59
N MET A 22 21.17 21.66 12.45
CA MET A 22 21.75 22.14 13.71
C MET A 22 21.59 21.15 14.88
N GLY A 23 20.91 20.02 14.69
CA GLY A 23 20.63 19.05 15.76
C GLY A 23 19.53 19.51 16.72
N ASP A 24 18.66 20.43 16.26
CA ASP A 24 17.60 21.10 17.00
C ASP A 24 16.19 20.69 16.54
N GLY A 25 16.09 19.59 15.79
CA GLY A 25 14.80 19.06 15.35
C GLY A 25 13.90 18.69 16.54
N PRO A 26 12.58 18.83 16.42
CA PRO A 26 11.63 18.63 17.53
C PRO A 26 11.71 17.22 18.14
N ALA A 27 11.99 16.19 17.33
CA ALA A 27 12.17 14.83 17.84
C ALA A 27 13.53 14.62 18.54
N GLY A 28 14.50 15.48 18.26
CA GLY A 28 15.85 15.45 18.83
C GLY A 28 15.97 16.08 20.22
N LEU A 29 15.01 16.91 20.63
CA LEU A 29 15.09 17.71 21.86
C LEU A 29 15.20 16.86 23.14
N ALA A 30 14.57 15.68 23.15
CA ALA A 30 14.56 14.77 24.30
C ALA A 30 15.72 13.76 24.29
N LEU A 31 16.55 13.73 23.24
CA LEU A 31 17.65 12.77 23.12
C LEU A 31 18.90 13.28 23.87
N ASN A 32 19.54 12.38 24.62
CA ASN A 32 20.83 12.61 25.25
C ASN A 32 21.81 11.47 24.87
N PRO A 33 22.86 11.74 24.09
CA PRO A 33 23.27 13.05 23.57
C PRO A 33 22.32 13.57 22.48
N LYS A 34 22.28 14.90 22.29
CA LYS A 34 21.51 15.54 21.22
C LYS A 34 21.98 15.06 19.83
N PRO A 35 21.08 15.07 18.81
CA PRO A 35 21.46 14.79 17.43
C PRO A 35 22.61 15.68 16.95
N ARG A 36 23.36 15.20 15.96
CA ARG A 36 24.54 15.92 15.49
C ARG A 36 24.17 17.24 14.83
N ASN A 37 24.87 18.30 15.24
CA ASN A 37 24.96 19.56 14.51
C ASN A 37 26.00 19.40 13.41
N PHE A 38 25.56 19.44 12.15
CA PHE A 38 26.42 19.21 10.99
C PHE A 38 27.36 20.38 10.67
N HIS A 39 27.14 21.55 11.27
CA HIS A 39 28.03 22.72 11.18
C HIS A 39 29.27 22.58 12.07
N ALA A 40 29.22 21.72 13.08
CA ALA A 40 30.33 21.51 14.00
C ALA A 40 31.37 20.53 13.42
N VAL A 41 32.65 20.88 13.58
CA VAL A 41 33.79 20.07 13.12
C VAL A 41 34.09 18.90 14.07
N ASP A 42 33.85 19.07 15.37
CA ASP A 42 34.07 18.08 16.41
C ASP A 42 32.79 17.28 16.73
N GLY A 43 32.90 16.28 17.60
CA GLY A 43 31.74 15.54 18.14
C GLY A 43 31.03 14.57 17.18
N TRP A 44 31.60 14.31 16.00
CA TRP A 44 31.13 13.25 15.10
C TRP A 44 31.51 11.88 15.67
N THR A 45 30.54 10.96 15.75
CA THR A 45 30.76 9.64 16.37
C THR A 45 31.67 8.74 15.53
N ASN A 46 31.41 8.66 14.22
CA ASN A 46 32.23 7.85 13.30
C ASN A 46 33.22 8.69 12.48
N GLY A 47 33.08 10.02 12.47
CA GLY A 47 33.90 10.93 11.65
C GLY A 47 33.08 11.71 10.61
N ARG A 48 33.78 12.58 9.87
CA ARG A 48 33.23 13.52 8.86
C ARG A 48 33.52 13.12 7.42
N THR A 49 34.33 12.08 7.23
CA THR A 49 34.67 11.52 5.93
C THR A 49 33.46 10.79 5.34
N ILE A 50 33.45 10.58 4.02
CA ILE A 50 32.29 10.00 3.33
C ILE A 50 32.01 8.56 3.79
N ASP A 51 33.05 7.78 4.06
CA ASP A 51 32.97 6.42 4.58
C ASP A 51 32.39 6.39 6.00
N ALA A 52 32.80 7.31 6.87
CA ALA A 52 32.29 7.45 8.22
C ALA A 52 30.79 7.84 8.24
N MET A 53 30.40 8.76 7.35
CA MET A 53 29.01 9.16 7.20
C MET A 53 28.16 8.02 6.64
N TYR A 54 28.68 7.29 5.65
CA TYR A 54 28.00 6.12 5.08
C TYR A 54 27.84 5.01 6.11
N LYS A 55 28.89 4.70 6.88
CA LYS A 55 28.83 3.77 8.01
C LYS A 55 27.74 4.16 9.00
N THR A 56 27.64 5.45 9.31
CA THR A 56 26.60 5.97 10.21
C THR A 56 25.19 5.73 9.66
N LEU A 57 24.97 5.92 8.35
CA LEU A 57 23.68 5.61 7.73
C LEU A 57 23.43 4.11 7.59
N GLN A 58 24.47 3.30 7.38
CA GLN A 58 24.36 1.85 7.25
C GLN A 58 24.03 1.18 8.59
N GLU A 59 24.76 1.52 9.64
CA GLU A 59 24.71 0.81 10.94
C GLU A 59 23.86 1.55 11.99
N GLY A 60 23.62 2.86 11.78
CA GLY A 60 23.03 3.72 12.79
C GLY A 60 23.97 4.01 13.97
N ILE A 61 23.44 4.72 14.95
CA ILE A 61 24.06 4.90 16.27
C ILE A 61 23.00 4.53 17.31
N ILE A 62 22.64 3.25 17.32
CA ILE A 62 21.46 2.72 18.02
C ILE A 62 21.46 3.10 19.51
N ALA A 63 22.61 2.98 20.17
CA ALA A 63 22.77 3.34 21.58
C ALA A 63 22.50 4.82 21.90
N ARG A 64 22.49 5.70 20.88
CA ARG A 64 22.21 7.14 20.98
C ARG A 64 20.91 7.54 20.27
N GLY A 65 20.08 6.57 19.91
CA GLY A 65 18.75 6.79 19.34
C GLY A 65 18.71 7.04 17.82
N MET A 66 19.84 6.94 17.11
CA MET A 66 19.84 7.04 15.64
C MET A 66 19.69 5.65 15.03
N ALA A 67 18.58 5.40 14.35
CA ALA A 67 18.32 4.15 13.65
C ALA A 67 19.28 3.92 12.47
N ALA A 68 19.39 2.67 12.03
CA ALA A 68 20.04 2.31 10.79
C ALA A 68 19.12 2.62 9.60
N TYR A 69 19.69 3.12 8.51
CA TYR A 69 19.03 3.40 7.24
C TYR A 69 19.52 2.43 6.15
N GLU A 70 19.83 1.19 6.54
CA GLU A 70 20.29 0.15 5.63
C GLU A 70 19.25 -0.23 4.56
N TYR A 71 17.97 0.00 4.86
CA TYR A 71 16.84 -0.23 3.96
C TYR A 71 16.78 0.74 2.76
N LEU A 72 17.45 1.89 2.86
CA LEU A 72 17.61 2.80 1.72
C LEU A 72 18.63 2.22 0.74
N PRO A 73 18.46 2.36 -0.59
CA PRO A 73 19.50 2.00 -1.53
C PRO A 73 20.82 2.74 -1.23
N PRO A 74 22.00 2.13 -1.48
CA PRO A 74 23.29 2.79 -1.35
C PRO A 74 23.36 4.17 -2.02
N ALA A 75 22.83 4.30 -3.23
CA ALA A 75 22.79 5.57 -3.96
C ALA A 75 22.01 6.66 -3.21
N ASP A 76 20.92 6.30 -2.54
CA ASP A 76 20.08 7.22 -1.76
C ASP A 76 20.82 7.68 -0.49
N ARG A 77 21.57 6.79 0.15
CA ARG A 77 22.46 7.16 1.26
C ARG A 77 23.55 8.14 0.81
N PHE A 78 24.17 7.92 -0.35
CA PHE A 78 25.12 8.89 -0.92
C PHE A 78 24.46 10.24 -1.23
N ASP A 79 23.26 10.23 -1.82
CA ASP A 79 22.49 11.45 -2.07
C ASP A 79 22.28 12.25 -0.77
N ILE A 80 21.87 11.60 0.33
CA ILE A 80 21.72 12.21 1.66
C ILE A 80 23.05 12.79 2.16
N ILE A 81 24.15 12.03 2.08
CA ILE A 81 25.48 12.48 2.54
C ILE A 81 25.91 13.73 1.76
N HIS A 82 25.73 13.74 0.43
CA HIS A 82 26.05 14.91 -0.39
C HIS A 82 25.23 16.14 0.00
N TYR A 83 23.95 15.97 0.36
CA TYR A 83 23.15 17.08 0.88
C TYR A 83 23.65 17.56 2.25
N ILE A 84 23.94 16.66 3.20
CA ILE A 84 24.50 17.03 4.52
C ILE A 84 25.80 17.82 4.36
N ARG A 85 26.63 17.45 3.38
CA ARG A 85 27.88 18.13 3.07
C ARG A 85 27.72 19.55 2.52
N THR A 86 26.49 20.01 2.25
CA THR A 86 26.21 21.40 1.88
C THR A 86 26.08 22.33 3.08
N PHE A 87 25.89 21.81 4.29
CA PHE A 87 25.74 22.63 5.49
C PHE A 87 27.05 23.28 5.97
N ALA A 88 28.20 22.68 5.68
CA ALA A 88 29.52 23.18 6.08
C ALA A 88 30.63 22.62 5.16
N GLU A 89 31.88 23.02 5.39
CA GLU A 89 33.02 22.42 4.68
C GLU A 89 33.40 21.07 5.28
N PHE A 90 33.33 19.99 4.49
CA PHE A 90 33.71 18.64 4.87
C PHE A 90 35.03 18.21 4.20
N PRO A 91 35.75 17.23 4.77
CA PRO A 91 36.95 16.67 4.15
C PRO A 91 36.67 16.24 2.70
N PRO A 92 37.61 16.50 1.77
CA PRO A 92 37.44 16.11 0.37
C PRO A 92 37.26 14.59 0.25
N ILE A 93 36.48 14.17 -0.74
CA ILE A 93 36.28 12.76 -1.05
C ILE A 93 37.51 12.27 -1.83
N THR A 94 38.12 11.18 -1.38
CA THR A 94 39.28 10.57 -2.03
C THR A 94 38.91 9.23 -2.69
N GLU A 95 39.63 8.85 -3.75
CA GLU A 95 39.40 7.56 -4.45
C GLU A 95 39.71 6.34 -3.55
N ASP A 96 40.66 6.48 -2.63
CA ASP A 96 41.02 5.41 -1.69
C ASP A 96 39.86 5.11 -0.72
N GLU A 97 39.15 6.15 -0.26
CA GLU A 97 37.94 6.00 0.57
C GLU A 97 36.83 5.31 -0.22
N LEU A 98 36.57 5.72 -1.45
CA LEU A 98 35.54 5.11 -2.31
C LEU A 98 35.84 3.63 -2.60
N THR A 99 37.10 3.30 -2.85
CA THR A 99 37.55 1.92 -3.11
C THR A 99 37.41 1.04 -1.86
N SER A 100 37.78 1.58 -0.70
CA SER A 100 37.65 0.88 0.58
C SER A 100 36.18 0.62 0.91
N MET A 101 35.32 1.62 0.72
CA MET A 101 33.87 1.49 0.93
C MET A 101 33.23 0.48 -0.01
N ASN A 102 33.64 0.45 -1.29
CA ASN A 102 33.12 -0.54 -2.22
C ASN A 102 33.47 -1.96 -1.80
N THR A 103 34.66 -2.15 -1.24
CA THR A 103 35.10 -3.44 -0.68
C THR A 103 34.28 -3.84 0.55
N SER A 104 34.03 -2.90 1.46
CA SER A 104 33.28 -3.17 2.71
C SER A 104 31.78 -3.39 2.50
N TYR A 105 31.17 -2.71 1.53
CA TYR A 105 29.71 -2.66 1.38
C TYR A 105 29.20 -3.18 0.03
N ASN A 106 30.10 -3.68 -0.83
CA ASN A 106 29.79 -4.25 -2.15
C ASN A 106 28.88 -3.34 -3.01
N LEU A 107 29.23 -2.05 -3.05
CA LEU A 107 28.40 -0.98 -3.62
C LEU A 107 28.20 -1.13 -5.14
N THR A 108 29.11 -1.84 -5.82
CA THR A 108 29.06 -2.12 -7.27
C THR A 108 28.23 -3.34 -7.65
N ALA A 109 27.76 -4.16 -6.70
CA ALA A 109 27.01 -5.38 -7.03
C ALA A 109 25.58 -5.14 -7.57
N GLY A 110 25.16 -3.87 -7.67
CA GLY A 110 23.79 -3.51 -8.04
C GLY A 110 22.81 -3.75 -6.89
N VAL A 111 21.66 -3.07 -6.93
CA VAL A 111 20.64 -3.16 -5.88
C VAL A 111 19.43 -3.89 -6.46
N VAL A 112 19.01 -4.99 -5.81
CA VAL A 112 17.69 -5.56 -6.06
C VAL A 112 16.70 -4.77 -5.21
N THR A 113 16.12 -3.71 -5.78
CA THR A 113 14.98 -3.05 -5.13
C THR A 113 13.81 -4.01 -5.13
N ALA A 114 13.25 -4.32 -3.96
CA ALA A 114 11.99 -5.06 -3.88
C ALA A 114 10.99 -4.38 -4.83
N SER A 115 10.40 -5.15 -5.75
CA SER A 115 9.50 -4.63 -6.77
C SER A 115 8.33 -3.89 -6.11
N THR A 116 8.45 -2.57 -5.93
CA THR A 116 7.33 -1.73 -5.53
C THR A 116 6.37 -1.74 -6.71
N MET A 117 5.27 -2.48 -6.59
CA MET A 117 4.21 -2.42 -7.57
C MET A 117 3.70 -0.98 -7.60
N PRO A 118 3.80 -0.26 -8.74
CA PRO A 118 3.28 1.09 -8.83
C PRO A 118 1.79 1.08 -8.49
N VAL A 119 1.32 2.08 -7.73
CA VAL A 119 -0.11 2.20 -7.38
C VAL A 119 -0.98 2.12 -8.63
N VAL A 120 -0.57 2.76 -9.73
CA VAL A 120 -1.22 2.70 -11.04
C VAL A 120 -1.35 1.27 -11.58
N LYS A 121 -0.34 0.42 -11.36
CA LYS A 121 -0.40 -0.99 -11.77
C LYS A 121 -1.40 -1.76 -10.90
N SER A 122 -1.45 -1.50 -9.60
CA SER A 122 -2.46 -2.07 -8.71
C SER A 122 -3.88 -1.61 -9.09
N GLU A 123 -4.07 -0.33 -9.35
CA GLU A 123 -5.35 0.23 -9.82
C GLU A 123 -5.81 -0.43 -11.13
N ASN A 124 -4.91 -0.58 -12.10
CA ASN A 124 -5.22 -1.23 -13.37
C ASN A 124 -5.59 -2.70 -13.19
N ILE A 125 -4.94 -3.42 -12.26
CA ILE A 125 -5.29 -4.81 -11.94
C ILE A 125 -6.69 -4.87 -11.30
N ILE A 126 -6.98 -4.01 -10.31
CA ILE A 126 -8.29 -3.95 -9.66
C ILE A 126 -9.39 -3.60 -10.67
N LEU A 127 -9.13 -2.65 -11.57
CA LEU A 127 -10.05 -2.27 -12.65
C LEU A 127 -10.29 -3.45 -13.59
N ALA A 128 -9.23 -4.14 -14.03
CA ALA A 128 -9.35 -5.31 -14.90
C ALA A 128 -10.16 -6.46 -14.26
N GLU A 129 -9.95 -6.74 -12.98
CA GLU A 129 -10.72 -7.73 -12.22
C GLU A 129 -12.19 -7.32 -12.08
N SER A 130 -12.44 -6.03 -11.79
CA SER A 130 -13.79 -5.49 -11.61
C SER A 130 -14.59 -5.49 -12.91
N LEU A 131 -13.97 -5.19 -14.05
CA LEU A 131 -14.63 -5.18 -15.36
C LEU A 131 -15.18 -6.56 -15.75
N ASN A 132 -14.48 -7.64 -15.40
CA ASN A 132 -14.95 -9.00 -15.65
C ASN A 132 -16.17 -9.37 -14.79
N ALA A 133 -16.19 -8.94 -13.52
CA ALA A 133 -17.36 -9.15 -12.66
C ALA A 133 -18.58 -8.37 -13.16
N VAL A 134 -18.38 -7.12 -13.58
CA VAL A 134 -19.44 -6.26 -14.12
C VAL A 134 -20.01 -6.82 -15.42
N SER A 135 -19.18 -7.29 -16.35
CA SER A 135 -19.65 -7.85 -17.62
C SER A 135 -20.52 -9.10 -17.42
N LYS A 136 -20.14 -9.99 -16.48
CA LYS A 136 -20.93 -11.18 -16.13
C LYS A 136 -22.31 -10.81 -15.57
N ILE A 137 -22.38 -9.81 -14.68
CA ILE A 137 -23.66 -9.33 -14.12
C ILE A 137 -24.55 -8.76 -15.22
N GLN A 138 -23.96 -8.03 -16.17
CA GLN A 138 -24.71 -7.48 -17.29
C GLN A 138 -25.26 -8.56 -18.21
N ILE A 139 -24.49 -9.63 -18.47
CA ILE A 139 -24.96 -10.81 -19.22
C ILE A 139 -26.10 -11.51 -18.47
N ALA A 140 -25.93 -11.76 -17.16
CA ALA A 140 -26.97 -12.38 -16.32
C ALA A 140 -28.26 -11.56 -16.31
N LYS A 141 -28.15 -10.22 -16.25
CA LYS A 141 -29.30 -9.31 -16.35
C LYS A 141 -30.00 -9.42 -17.71
N GLN A 142 -29.25 -9.48 -18.81
CA GLN A 142 -29.83 -9.64 -20.15
C GLN A 142 -30.57 -10.99 -20.28
N LYS A 143 -29.98 -12.07 -19.78
CA LYS A 143 -30.62 -13.39 -19.75
C LYS A 143 -31.88 -13.39 -18.91
N LEU A 144 -31.87 -12.74 -17.75
CA LEU A 144 -33.06 -12.58 -16.91
C LEU A 144 -34.18 -11.82 -17.64
N LEU A 145 -33.85 -10.77 -18.41
CA LEU A 145 -34.83 -10.04 -19.22
C LEU A 145 -35.45 -10.88 -20.34
N GLN A 146 -34.72 -11.88 -20.85
CA GLN A 146 -35.22 -12.83 -21.85
C GLN A 146 -36.11 -13.92 -21.23
N MET A 147 -36.06 -14.12 -19.92
CA MET A 147 -36.90 -15.06 -19.17
C MET A 147 -38.24 -14.42 -18.75
N SER A 148 -38.81 -13.54 -19.59
CA SER A 148 -39.97 -12.72 -19.24
C SER A 148 -41.22 -13.52 -18.86
N ASP A 149 -41.31 -14.78 -19.27
CA ASP A 149 -42.44 -15.67 -18.95
C ASP A 149 -42.23 -16.55 -17.71
N ASP A 150 -40.98 -16.67 -17.24
CA ASP A 150 -40.62 -17.51 -16.09
C ASP A 150 -41.18 -16.95 -14.78
N GLY A 151 -41.83 -17.81 -13.99
CA GLY A 151 -42.45 -17.44 -12.72
C GLY A 151 -41.45 -16.96 -11.66
N GLY A 152 -40.27 -17.58 -11.59
CA GLY A 152 -39.18 -17.18 -10.70
C GLY A 152 -38.56 -15.85 -11.11
N ALA A 153 -38.37 -15.62 -12.42
CA ALA A 153 -37.82 -14.37 -12.94
C ALA A 153 -38.76 -13.17 -12.66
N LYS A 154 -40.07 -13.38 -12.78
CA LYS A 154 -41.11 -12.42 -12.39
C LYS A 154 -41.06 -12.11 -10.90
N LEU A 155 -41.00 -13.16 -10.06
CA LEU A 155 -40.92 -13.01 -8.61
C LEU A 155 -39.65 -12.28 -8.17
N LEU A 156 -38.51 -12.61 -8.76
CA LEU A 156 -37.23 -11.95 -8.53
C LEU A 156 -37.34 -10.46 -8.86
N THR A 157 -37.72 -10.12 -10.10
CA THR A 157 -37.82 -8.73 -10.56
C THR A 157 -38.78 -7.90 -9.72
N LYS A 158 -39.93 -8.47 -9.32
CA LYS A 158 -40.91 -7.79 -8.48
C LYS A 158 -40.35 -7.46 -7.08
N ASN A 159 -39.58 -8.39 -6.50
CA ASN A 159 -39.08 -8.32 -5.13
C ASN A 159 -37.66 -7.77 -5.00
N SER A 160 -37.01 -7.37 -6.09
CA SER A 160 -35.73 -6.66 -6.07
C SER A 160 -35.93 -5.14 -6.13
N TYR A 161 -35.12 -4.38 -5.39
CA TYR A 161 -34.97 -2.94 -5.65
C TYR A 161 -33.77 -2.66 -6.56
N SER A 162 -32.76 -3.54 -6.57
CA SER A 162 -31.64 -3.53 -7.53
C SER A 162 -31.34 -4.96 -7.96
N LEU A 163 -31.63 -5.26 -9.22
CA LEU A 163 -31.33 -6.57 -9.82
C LEU A 163 -29.83 -6.81 -9.87
N GLU A 164 -29.03 -5.79 -10.20
CA GLU A 164 -27.58 -5.87 -10.27
C GLU A 164 -26.99 -6.28 -8.93
N LYS A 165 -27.52 -5.71 -7.84
CA LYS A 165 -27.05 -6.06 -6.49
C LYS A 165 -27.41 -7.48 -6.11
N VAL A 166 -28.61 -7.95 -6.46
CA VAL A 166 -28.98 -9.36 -6.26
C VAL A 166 -28.06 -10.30 -7.02
N LEU A 167 -27.83 -10.02 -8.31
CA LEU A 167 -26.94 -10.81 -9.15
C LEU A 167 -25.50 -10.80 -8.63
N TRP A 168 -25.00 -9.64 -8.21
CA TRP A 168 -23.67 -9.51 -7.62
C TRP A 168 -23.55 -10.32 -6.32
N SER A 169 -24.47 -10.13 -5.36
CA SER A 169 -24.49 -10.84 -4.09
C SER A 169 -24.58 -12.35 -4.28
N PHE A 170 -25.41 -12.81 -5.23
CA PHE A 170 -25.52 -14.23 -5.54
C PHE A 170 -24.28 -14.79 -6.24
N SER A 171 -23.72 -14.07 -7.22
CA SER A 171 -22.52 -14.51 -7.97
C SER A 171 -21.28 -14.67 -7.07
N SER A 172 -21.16 -13.85 -6.02
CA SER A 172 -20.09 -13.98 -5.01
C SER A 172 -20.22 -15.24 -4.15
N GLN A 173 -21.37 -15.92 -4.19
CA GLN A 173 -21.70 -17.11 -3.41
C GLN A 173 -22.01 -18.32 -4.31
N SER A 174 -21.33 -18.43 -5.45
CA SER A 174 -21.51 -19.52 -6.41
C SER A 174 -21.54 -20.90 -5.73
N GLY A 175 -22.60 -21.67 -5.95
CA GLY A 175 -22.78 -23.00 -5.35
C GLY A 175 -23.33 -23.01 -3.92
N ILE A 176 -23.84 -21.89 -3.41
CA ILE A 176 -24.57 -21.85 -2.14
C ILE A 176 -25.79 -22.76 -2.17
N SER A 177 -26.02 -23.57 -1.13
CA SER A 177 -27.22 -24.40 -1.02
C SER A 177 -28.46 -23.56 -0.75
N PHE A 178 -29.65 -24.09 -1.09
CA PHE A 178 -30.91 -23.39 -0.86
C PHE A 178 -31.11 -22.98 0.61
N ASP A 179 -30.77 -23.83 1.57
CA ASP A 179 -30.88 -23.50 3.00
C ASP A 179 -29.99 -22.34 3.42
N LYS A 180 -28.75 -22.31 2.90
CA LYS A 180 -27.81 -21.22 3.15
C LYS A 180 -28.28 -19.93 2.47
N TYR A 181 -28.87 -20.03 1.28
CA TYR A 181 -29.49 -18.89 0.61
C TYR A 181 -30.64 -18.31 1.43
N LEU A 182 -31.51 -19.14 2.00
CA LEU A 182 -32.60 -18.68 2.89
C LEU A 182 -32.07 -18.01 4.16
N ALA A 183 -31.01 -18.55 4.77
CA ALA A 183 -30.36 -17.96 5.93
C ALA A 183 -29.74 -16.57 5.60
N ALA A 184 -29.09 -16.45 4.44
CA ALA A 184 -28.56 -15.18 3.96
C ALA A 184 -29.68 -14.17 3.69
N LEU A 185 -30.76 -14.59 3.03
CA LEU A 185 -31.91 -13.74 2.74
C LEU A 185 -32.57 -13.21 4.01
N SER A 186 -32.74 -14.07 5.02
CA SER A 186 -33.37 -13.72 6.30
C SER A 186 -32.53 -12.75 7.12
N SER A 187 -31.20 -12.84 7.05
CA SER A 187 -30.29 -11.95 7.79
C SER A 187 -29.99 -10.65 7.05
N SER A 188 -30.04 -10.65 5.71
CA SER A 188 -29.37 -9.64 4.87
C SER A 188 -30.14 -9.27 3.59
N SER A 189 -31.47 -9.46 3.53
CA SER A 189 -32.27 -9.20 2.31
C SER A 189 -32.01 -7.84 1.64
N LEU A 190 -31.96 -6.74 2.41
CA LEU A 190 -31.69 -5.40 1.90
C LEU A 190 -30.27 -5.24 1.34
N SER A 191 -29.26 -5.78 2.04
CA SER A 191 -27.88 -5.71 1.56
C SER A 191 -27.68 -6.59 0.32
N MET A 192 -28.47 -7.65 0.17
CA MET A 192 -28.53 -8.48 -1.03
C MET A 192 -29.29 -7.88 -2.21
N GLY A 193 -29.92 -6.70 -2.09
CA GLY A 193 -30.64 -6.05 -3.21
C GLY A 193 -32.14 -6.32 -3.29
N TYR A 194 -32.70 -7.04 -2.32
CA TYR A 194 -34.12 -7.33 -2.23
C TYR A 194 -34.89 -6.26 -1.47
N LYS A 195 -36.16 -6.08 -1.82
CA LYS A 195 -37.15 -5.36 -1.03
C LYS A 195 -37.55 -6.22 0.19
N PRO A 196 -38.01 -5.61 1.30
CA PRO A 196 -38.51 -6.37 2.45
C PRO A 196 -39.64 -7.35 2.12
N SER A 197 -40.41 -7.09 1.05
CA SER A 197 -41.49 -7.97 0.57
C SER A 197 -41.02 -9.38 0.20
N VAL A 198 -39.73 -9.57 -0.11
CA VAL A 198 -39.18 -10.90 -0.44
C VAL A 198 -39.35 -11.90 0.72
N LEU A 199 -39.32 -11.41 1.97
CA LEU A 199 -39.46 -12.25 3.17
C LEU A 199 -40.90 -12.72 3.41
N GLN A 200 -41.86 -12.18 2.65
CA GLN A 200 -43.27 -12.58 2.71
C GLN A 200 -43.59 -13.71 1.72
N LEU A 201 -42.65 -14.08 0.85
CA LEU A 201 -42.82 -15.17 -0.12
C LEU A 201 -42.78 -16.53 0.58
N SER A 202 -43.54 -17.48 0.04
CA SER A 202 -43.49 -18.88 0.47
C SER A 202 -42.16 -19.54 0.10
N SER A 203 -41.80 -20.61 0.80
CA SER A 203 -40.57 -21.37 0.49
C SER A 203 -40.53 -21.89 -0.95
N SER A 204 -41.68 -22.23 -1.54
CA SER A 204 -41.77 -22.63 -2.96
C SER A 204 -41.50 -21.47 -3.91
N GLU A 205 -42.00 -20.26 -3.62
CA GLU A 205 -41.71 -19.06 -4.40
C GLU A 205 -40.25 -18.65 -4.30
N LEU A 206 -39.66 -18.73 -3.10
CA LEU A 206 -38.24 -18.47 -2.88
C LEU A 206 -37.35 -19.50 -3.61
N LYS A 207 -37.81 -20.75 -3.72
CA LYS A 207 -37.12 -21.78 -4.49
C LYS A 207 -37.09 -21.46 -5.98
N LEU A 208 -38.19 -20.94 -6.54
CA LEU A 208 -38.23 -20.49 -7.93
C LEU A 208 -37.22 -19.36 -8.20
N ILE A 209 -37.13 -18.37 -7.29
CA ILE A 209 -36.12 -17.31 -7.40
C ILE A 209 -34.71 -17.89 -7.36
N TYR A 210 -34.43 -18.78 -6.41
CA TYR A 210 -33.13 -19.43 -6.27
C TYR A 210 -32.74 -20.25 -7.51
N ASP A 211 -33.69 -20.96 -8.11
CA ASP A 211 -33.43 -21.78 -9.31
C ASP A 211 -33.14 -20.91 -10.53
N VAL A 212 -33.85 -19.79 -10.69
CA VAL A 212 -33.52 -18.80 -11.71
C VAL A 212 -32.12 -18.25 -11.52
N LEU A 213 -31.75 -17.84 -10.30
CA LEU A 213 -30.41 -17.30 -10.02
C LEU A 213 -29.29 -18.30 -10.32
N ASN A 214 -29.49 -19.60 -10.04
CA ASN A 214 -28.53 -20.65 -10.41
C ASN A 214 -28.49 -20.94 -11.91
N SER A 215 -29.55 -20.61 -12.63
CA SER A 215 -29.62 -20.85 -14.07
C SER A 215 -28.93 -19.77 -14.91
N LEU A 216 -28.65 -18.58 -14.32
CA LEU A 216 -28.07 -17.42 -15.02
C LEU A 216 -26.59 -17.60 -15.34
#